data_AF-A0A4P9Y827-F1
#
_entry.id   AF-A0A4P9Y827-F1
#
_cell.length_a   1.000
_cell.length_b   1.000
_cell.length_c   1.000
_cell.angle_alpha   90.00
_cell.angle_beta   90.00
_cell.angle_gamma   90.00
#
_symmetry.space_group_name_H-M   'P 1'
#
loop_
_entity.id
_entity.type
_entity.pdbx_description
1 polymer ?
#
loop_
_entity_poly.entity_id
_entity_poly.type
_entity_poly.pdbx_seq_one_letter_code
_entity_poly.pdbx_strand_id
1 'polypeptide(L)'
;SSEAEEEMCLICTETIEIYAIGPCNHAVCHKCSLRLRELYQQRSCYLCKMDQPLVIFTYNGSRTFQSFGEREWAKRDESMGIAFEYPEMYQDAKALLRFNCPDLGCDAIANSWGALAKHTRSVHQLLLCEICTKNKKVFPHEHTLFTRKALASHYAGSDGQEVARSGFRGHPLCAFCGQRFYEDEALYVHCRDRHEQCHLCVREVGANKAPWYESYSTLSQHFERDHYVCRDPGCLERKFVVFSSDIDLTAHQV
;
A
#
# COMPACT_ATOMS: atom_id res chain seq x y z
N SER A 1 46.80 5.38 1.73
CA SER A 1 45.51 6.09 1.73
C SER A 1 44.44 5.06 1.90
N SER A 2 43.79 5.01 3.07
CA SER A 2 42.69 4.10 3.32
C SER A 2 41.47 4.62 2.56
N GLU A 3 41.11 3.96 1.46
CA GLU A 3 39.77 4.07 0.90
C GLU A 3 38.80 3.69 2.03
N ALA A 4 38.01 4.66 2.51
CA ALA A 4 36.95 4.36 3.45
C ALA A 4 35.95 3.47 2.71
N GLU A 5 35.81 2.22 3.13
CA GLU A 5 34.83 1.31 2.54
C GLU A 5 33.44 1.94 2.70
N GLU A 6 32.79 2.25 1.58
CA GLU A 6 31.44 2.79 1.55
C GLU A 6 30.46 1.74 2.08
N GLU A 7 29.91 1.95 3.28
CA GLU A 7 28.96 1.01 3.86
C GLU A 7 27.63 1.03 3.09
N MET A 8 27.10 -0.15 2.76
CA MET A 8 25.80 -0.31 2.10
C MET A 8 24.68 -0.55 3.10
N CYS A 9 23.51 0.02 2.82
CA CYS A 9 22.30 -0.21 3.60
C CYS A 9 21.81 -1.64 3.43
N LEU A 10 21.67 -2.38 4.53
CA LEU A 10 21.14 -3.75 4.53
C LEU A 10 19.67 -3.87 4.06
N ILE A 11 18.97 -2.74 3.94
CA ILE A 11 17.54 -2.70 3.56
C ILE A 11 17.34 -2.39 2.08
N CYS A 12 17.95 -1.31 1.57
CA CYS A 12 17.80 -0.87 0.18
C CYS A 12 19.02 -1.16 -0.70
N THR A 13 20.10 -1.68 -0.14
CA THR A 13 21.36 -1.98 -0.83
C THR A 13 22.00 -0.77 -1.53
N GLU A 14 21.63 0.45 -1.15
CA GLU A 14 22.30 1.69 -1.56
C GLU A 14 23.39 2.08 -0.56
N THR A 15 24.43 2.78 -1.03
CA THR A 15 25.46 3.40 -0.17
C THR A 15 24.82 4.32 0.88
N ILE A 16 25.28 4.22 2.13
CA ILE A 16 24.78 5.04 3.23
C ILE A 16 25.52 6.39 3.26
N GLU A 17 24.81 7.45 2.86
CA GLU A 17 25.29 8.83 3.04
C GLU A 17 24.98 9.37 4.43
N ILE A 18 23.80 9.04 4.97
CA ILE A 18 23.36 9.43 6.32
C ILE A 18 22.83 8.18 7.01
N TYR A 19 23.38 7.89 8.18
CA TYR A 19 22.98 6.79 9.03
C TYR A 19 21.81 7.20 9.91
N ALA A 20 20.89 6.27 10.12
CA ALA A 20 19.83 6.36 11.11
C ALA A 20 20.06 5.30 12.18
N ILE A 21 20.36 5.75 13.40
CA ILE A 21 20.74 4.89 14.52
C ILE A 21 19.70 5.03 15.62
N GLY A 22 19.09 3.94 16.06
CA GLY A 22 18.12 3.93 17.16
C GLY A 22 18.67 3.27 18.44
N PRO A 23 17.91 3.25 19.55
CA PRO A 23 18.29 2.62 20.82
C PRO A 23 18.92 1.22 20.72
N CYS A 24 18.53 0.42 19.74
CA CYS A 24 19.09 -0.93 19.53
C CYS A 24 20.44 -0.94 18.78
N ASN A 25 21.00 0.21 18.43
CA ASN A 25 22.28 0.41 17.72
C ASN A 25 22.41 -0.20 16.32
N HIS A 26 21.36 -0.83 15.79
CA HIS A 26 21.29 -1.16 14.38
C HIS A 26 21.22 0.13 13.54
N ALA A 27 22.13 0.25 12.58
CA ALA A 27 22.17 1.35 11.64
C ALA A 27 21.55 0.95 10.29
N VAL A 28 20.79 1.86 9.70
CA VAL A 28 20.27 1.79 8.33
C VAL A 28 20.40 3.16 7.68
N CYS A 29 20.23 3.28 6.36
CA CYS A 29 20.23 4.61 5.74
C CYS A 29 19.01 5.45 6.18
N HIS A 30 19.18 6.77 6.16
CA HIS A 30 18.13 7.73 6.51
C HIS A 30 16.87 7.56 5.66
N LYS A 31 16.98 7.28 4.35
CA LYS A 31 15.83 7.08 3.45
C LYS A 31 14.95 5.91 3.91
N CYS A 32 15.56 4.77 4.25
CA CYS A 32 14.83 3.61 4.78
C CYS A 32 14.15 3.94 6.11
N SER A 33 14.89 4.55 7.05
CA SER A 33 14.33 4.94 8.35
C SER A 33 13.15 5.91 8.21
N LEU A 34 13.30 6.90 7.34
CA LEU A 34 12.28 7.90 7.03
C LEU A 34 11.06 7.26 6.36
N ARG A 35 11.27 6.34 5.40
CA ARG A 35 10.19 5.58 4.76
C ARG A 35 9.36 4.80 5.80
N LEU A 36 10.02 4.08 6.71
CA LEU A 36 9.33 3.30 7.74
C LEU A 36 8.46 4.19 8.64
N ARG A 37 9.03 5.31 9.08
CA ARG A 37 8.38 6.25 9.99
C ARG A 37 7.25 7.02 9.35
N GLU A 38 7.50 7.61 8.19
CA GLU A 38 6.56 8.57 7.58
C GLU A 38 5.59 7.92 6.60
N LEU A 39 6.01 6.90 5.84
CA LEU A 39 5.15 6.28 4.84
C LEU A 39 4.40 5.07 5.40
N TYR A 40 5.08 4.24 6.19
CA TYR A 40 4.50 3.06 6.83
C TYR A 40 3.95 3.33 8.24
N GLN A 41 4.23 4.49 8.84
CA GLN A 41 3.76 4.85 10.18
C GLN A 41 4.20 3.83 11.25
N GLN A 42 5.44 3.33 11.11
CA GLN A 42 6.06 2.36 12.01
C GLN A 42 7.35 2.91 12.60
N ARG A 43 7.53 2.71 13.91
CA ARG A 43 8.73 3.15 14.65
C ARG A 43 9.61 2.00 15.13
N SER A 44 9.45 0.80 14.57
CA SER A 44 10.26 -0.36 14.93
C SER A 44 11.58 -0.42 14.15
N CYS A 45 12.59 -1.11 14.69
CA CYS A 45 13.82 -1.40 13.96
C CYS A 45 13.55 -2.39 12.81
N TYR A 46 14.07 -2.12 11.60
CA TYR A 46 13.96 -3.07 10.48
C TYR A 46 14.53 -4.45 10.81
N LEU A 47 15.64 -4.50 11.55
CA LEU A 47 16.40 -5.72 11.80
C LEU A 47 15.86 -6.51 12.99
N CYS A 48 15.74 -5.90 14.16
CA CYS A 48 15.35 -6.61 15.39
C CYS A 48 13.89 -6.38 15.83
N LYS A 49 13.13 -5.55 15.13
CA LYS A 49 11.73 -5.20 15.45
C LYS A 49 11.49 -4.50 16.79
N MET A 50 12.54 -4.23 17.57
CA MET A 50 12.44 -3.44 18.80
C MET A 50 11.87 -2.05 18.49
N ASP A 51 10.98 -1.55 19.34
CA ASP A 51 10.46 -0.18 19.23
C ASP A 51 11.59 0.85 19.34
N GLN A 52 11.60 1.82 18.43
CA GLN A 52 12.59 2.89 18.32
C GLN A 52 11.83 4.23 18.37
N PRO A 53 11.41 4.72 19.54
CA PRO A 53 10.64 5.97 19.63
C PRO A 53 11.41 7.17 19.08
N LEU A 54 12.74 7.13 19.15
CA LEU A 54 13.67 8.11 18.60
C LEU A 54 14.77 7.40 17.79
N VAL A 55 15.16 7.97 16.65
CA VAL A 55 16.42 7.65 15.94
C VAL A 55 17.23 8.93 15.73
N ILE A 56 18.53 8.78 15.56
CA ILE A 56 19.47 9.85 15.32
C ILE A 56 19.98 9.73 13.89
N PHE A 57 19.89 10.82 13.14
CA PHE A 57 20.51 10.96 11.82
C PHE A 57 21.91 11.56 12.00
N THR A 58 22.92 10.88 11.45
CA THR A 58 24.35 11.19 11.62
C THR A 58 25.14 10.78 10.39
N TYR A 59 26.28 11.44 10.13
CA TYR A 59 27.26 10.99 9.14
C TYR A 59 28.18 9.89 9.69
N ASN A 60 28.18 9.66 11.01
CA ASN A 60 29.06 8.69 11.67
C ASN A 60 28.29 7.44 12.08
N GLY A 61 28.33 6.41 11.22
CA GLY A 61 27.72 5.10 11.46
C GLY A 61 28.35 4.29 12.59
N SER A 62 29.56 4.62 13.03
CA SER A 62 30.27 3.88 14.10
C SER A 62 29.81 4.24 15.51
N ARG A 63 29.10 5.37 15.68
CA ARG A 63 28.61 5.81 16.99
C ARG A 63 27.41 4.97 17.44
N THR A 64 27.33 4.73 18.75
CA THR A 64 26.14 4.15 19.36
C THR A 64 25.13 5.23 19.73
N PHE A 65 23.85 4.89 19.74
CA PHE A 65 22.77 5.78 20.16
C PHE A 65 23.02 6.40 21.54
N GLN A 66 23.54 5.61 22.49
CA GLN A 66 23.81 6.07 23.85
C GLN A 66 24.99 7.06 23.93
N SER A 67 25.84 7.13 22.90
CA SER A 67 26.97 8.04 22.84
C SER A 67 26.58 9.47 22.45
N PHE A 68 25.34 9.70 22.02
CA PHE A 68 24.85 11.03 21.65
C PHE A 68 24.22 11.72 22.85
N GLY A 69 24.68 12.93 23.18
CA GLY A 69 24.05 13.80 24.15
C GLY A 69 22.97 14.67 23.52
N GLU A 70 21.88 14.95 24.25
CA GLU A 70 20.77 15.79 23.74
C GLU A 70 21.19 17.19 23.31
N ARG A 71 22.30 17.70 23.85
CA ARG A 71 22.88 19.03 23.51
C ARG A 71 23.63 19.03 22.18
N GLU A 72 23.91 17.86 21.61
CA GLU A 72 24.62 17.73 20.32
C GLU A 72 23.66 17.77 19.13
N TRP A 73 22.34 17.74 19.36
CA TRP A 73 21.37 17.74 18.28
C TRP A 73 21.18 19.16 17.74
N ALA A 74 21.51 19.36 16.46
CA ALA A 74 21.16 20.59 15.76
C ALA A 74 19.64 20.80 15.69
N LYS A 75 18.86 19.71 15.58
CA LYS A 75 17.40 19.76 15.58
C LYS A 75 16.78 18.43 16.02
N ARG A 76 15.58 18.49 16.60
CA ARG A 76 14.73 17.34 16.89
C ARG A 76 13.34 17.57 16.34
N ASP A 77 12.80 16.58 15.62
CA ASP A 77 11.42 16.56 15.14
C ASP A 77 10.65 15.46 15.89
N GLU A 78 9.80 15.88 16.84
CA GLU A 78 9.02 14.96 17.67
C GLU A 78 7.97 14.18 16.87
N SER A 79 7.42 14.80 15.81
CA SER A 79 6.40 14.16 14.97
C SER A 79 6.98 12.98 14.21
N MET A 80 8.21 13.11 13.70
CA MET A 80 8.93 12.02 13.03
C MET A 80 9.60 11.06 14.02
N GLY A 81 9.87 11.53 15.24
CA GLY A 81 10.70 10.80 16.20
C GLY A 81 12.15 10.70 15.71
N ILE A 82 12.70 11.81 15.18
CA ILE A 82 14.04 11.88 14.62
C ILE A 82 14.79 13.05 15.25
N ALA A 83 16.01 12.80 15.73
CA ALA A 83 17.00 13.83 16.05
C ALA A 83 18.05 13.90 14.93
N PHE A 84 18.52 15.10 14.64
CA PHE A 84 19.44 15.38 13.55
C PHE A 84 20.72 15.98 14.14
N GLU A 85 21.85 15.34 13.87
CA GLU A 85 23.16 15.85 14.30
C GLU A 85 23.50 17.17 13.59
N TYR A 86 23.13 17.30 12.31
CA TYR A 86 23.38 18.50 11.50
C TYR A 86 22.09 19.09 10.91
N PRO A 87 21.97 20.43 10.76
CA PRO A 87 20.77 21.07 10.21
C PRO A 87 20.39 20.63 8.78
N GLU A 88 21.37 20.30 7.96
CA GLU A 88 21.22 19.91 6.55
C GLU A 88 20.42 18.61 6.44
N MET A 89 20.68 17.64 7.33
CA MET A 89 19.96 16.36 7.37
C MET A 89 18.46 16.55 7.59
N TYR A 90 18.07 17.58 8.35
CA TYR A 90 16.65 17.93 8.52
C TYR A 90 16.06 18.44 7.21
N GLN A 91 16.79 19.27 6.46
CA GLN A 91 16.34 19.78 5.17
C GLN A 91 16.22 18.65 4.15
N ASP A 92 17.19 17.72 4.10
CA ASP A 92 17.18 16.56 3.21
C ASP A 92 15.98 15.65 3.51
N ALA A 93 15.75 15.32 4.79
CA ALA A 93 14.59 14.53 5.19
C ALA A 93 13.27 15.22 4.81
N LYS A 94 13.14 16.53 5.05
CA LYS A 94 11.95 17.29 4.65
C LYS A 94 11.81 17.36 3.13
N ALA A 95 12.91 17.46 2.38
CA ALA A 95 12.89 17.50 0.93
C ALA A 95 12.34 16.19 0.35
N LEU A 96 12.76 15.03 0.86
CA LEU A 96 12.25 13.72 0.42
C LEU A 96 10.72 13.58 0.56
N LEU A 97 10.13 14.20 1.59
CA LEU A 97 8.69 14.14 1.88
C LEU A 97 7.85 15.16 1.08
N ARG A 98 8.47 16.11 0.39
CA ARG A 98 7.75 17.07 -0.45
C ARG A 98 7.20 16.39 -1.71
N PHE A 99 6.18 16.99 -2.32
CA PHE A 99 5.65 16.57 -3.62
C PHE A 99 6.57 17.03 -4.76
N ASN A 100 7.83 16.59 -4.75
CA ASN A 100 8.77 16.85 -5.83
C ASN A 100 8.36 16.09 -7.08
N CYS A 101 8.63 16.66 -8.26
CA CYS A 101 8.42 15.99 -9.54
C CYS A 101 9.25 14.70 -9.62
N PRO A 102 8.67 13.57 -10.09
CA PRO A 102 9.44 12.36 -10.33
C PRO A 102 10.35 12.42 -11.57
N ASP A 103 10.19 13.44 -12.42
CA ASP A 103 11.06 13.64 -13.57
C ASP A 103 12.42 14.18 -13.12
N LEU A 104 13.51 13.44 -13.41
CA LEU A 104 14.87 13.76 -12.95
C LEU A 104 15.41 15.11 -13.46
N GLY A 105 14.84 15.66 -14.53
CA GLY A 105 15.19 16.96 -15.08
C GLY A 105 14.36 18.12 -14.54
N CYS A 106 13.52 17.87 -13.52
CA CYS A 106 12.53 18.83 -13.06
C CYS A 106 12.55 19.05 -11.54
N ASP A 107 12.94 20.25 -11.12
CA ASP A 107 12.99 20.67 -9.72
C ASP A 107 11.63 21.19 -9.19
N ALA A 108 10.54 20.96 -9.92
CA ALA A 108 9.23 21.46 -9.52
C ALA A 108 8.72 20.77 -8.24
N ILE A 109 8.21 21.57 -7.31
CA ILE A 109 7.62 21.11 -6.06
C ILE A 109 6.15 21.51 -6.03
N ALA A 110 5.26 20.53 -5.89
CA ALA A 110 3.84 20.75 -5.74
C ALA A 110 3.42 20.82 -4.26
N ASN A 111 2.19 21.27 -4.01
CA ASN A 111 1.61 21.34 -2.67
C ASN A 111 0.66 20.16 -2.34
N SER A 112 0.38 19.31 -3.32
CA SER A 112 -0.56 18.18 -3.20
C SER A 112 -0.38 17.20 -4.35
N TRP A 113 -0.86 15.97 -4.19
CA TRP A 113 -0.93 14.98 -5.27
C TRP A 113 -1.70 15.48 -6.50
N GLY A 114 -2.81 16.19 -6.30
CA GLY A 114 -3.60 16.76 -7.40
C GLY A 114 -2.83 17.83 -8.18
N ALA A 115 -2.11 18.71 -7.48
CA ALA A 115 -1.24 19.69 -8.11
C ALA A 115 -0.07 19.03 -8.85
N LEU A 116 0.55 18.01 -8.26
CA LEU A 116 1.64 17.25 -8.88
C LEU A 116 1.17 16.54 -10.15
N ALA A 117 0.03 15.86 -10.12
CA ALA A 117 -0.56 15.20 -11.28
C ALA A 117 -0.94 16.19 -12.39
N LYS A 118 -1.40 17.40 -12.03
CA LYS A 118 -1.63 18.48 -13.00
C LYS A 118 -0.32 18.95 -13.62
N HIS A 119 0.71 19.18 -12.79
CA HIS A 119 2.03 19.59 -13.23
C HIS A 119 2.61 18.58 -14.23
N THR A 120 2.69 17.30 -13.87
CA THR A 120 3.27 16.26 -14.74
C THR A 120 2.54 16.11 -16.06
N ARG A 121 1.21 16.24 -16.05
CA ARG A 121 0.39 16.23 -17.26
C ARG A 121 0.66 17.43 -18.16
N SER A 122 0.79 18.63 -17.59
CA SER A 122 0.93 19.87 -18.36
C SER A 122 2.34 20.13 -18.87
N VAL A 123 3.37 19.80 -18.07
CA VAL A 123 4.76 20.11 -18.37
C VAL A 123 5.44 18.93 -19.06
N HIS A 124 5.26 17.72 -18.55
CA HIS A 124 5.95 16.53 -19.06
C HIS A 124 5.10 15.70 -20.03
N GLN A 125 3.80 16.01 -20.19
CA GLN A 125 2.84 15.19 -20.94
C GLN A 125 2.75 13.74 -20.44
N LEU A 126 3.10 13.53 -19.17
CA LEU A 126 3.08 12.23 -18.49
C LEU A 126 2.03 12.24 -17.37
N LEU A 127 1.64 11.05 -16.95
CA LEU A 127 0.56 10.83 -15.99
C LEU A 127 1.07 10.04 -14.79
N LEU A 128 0.53 10.36 -13.62
CA LEU A 128 0.66 9.54 -12.41
C LEU A 128 -0.52 8.59 -12.30
N CYS A 129 -0.26 7.35 -11.85
CA CYS A 129 -1.33 6.43 -11.51
C CYS A 129 -2.01 6.85 -10.20
N GLU A 130 -3.29 7.24 -10.26
CA GLU A 130 -4.05 7.70 -9.09
C GLU A 130 -4.13 6.66 -7.98
N ILE A 131 -4.22 5.37 -8.33
CA ILE A 131 -4.27 4.27 -7.37
C ILE A 131 -2.92 4.15 -6.66
N CYS A 132 -1.81 4.19 -7.39
CA CYS A 132 -0.48 4.15 -6.78
C CYS A 132 -0.23 5.35 -5.88
N THR A 133 -0.57 6.59 -6.30
CA THR A 133 -0.34 7.80 -5.47
C THR A 133 -1.05 7.77 -4.12
N LYS A 134 -2.15 7.01 -4.00
CA LYS A 134 -2.91 6.88 -2.76
C LYS A 134 -2.44 5.73 -1.86
N ASN A 135 -1.85 4.68 -2.46
CA ASN A 135 -1.63 3.41 -1.77
C ASN A 135 -0.15 2.99 -1.68
N LYS A 136 0.67 3.31 -2.69
CA LYS A 136 2.08 2.91 -2.74
C LYS A 136 2.89 3.74 -1.73
N LYS A 137 3.61 3.06 -0.82
CA LYS A 137 4.39 3.68 0.25
C LYS A 137 5.81 4.07 -0.20
N VAL A 138 5.88 4.92 -1.20
CA VAL A 138 7.13 5.49 -1.75
C VAL A 138 7.09 7.01 -1.70
N PHE A 139 8.25 7.66 -1.73
CA PHE A 139 8.31 9.12 -1.74
C PHE A 139 7.72 9.66 -3.06
N PRO A 140 7.19 10.90 -3.08
CA PRO A 140 6.54 11.43 -4.27
C PRO A 140 7.40 11.39 -5.54
N HIS A 141 8.69 11.69 -5.43
CA HIS A 141 9.65 11.66 -6.54
C HIS A 141 10.02 10.24 -7.01
N GLU A 142 9.68 9.19 -6.26
CA GLU A 142 9.94 7.80 -6.63
C GLU A 142 8.77 7.18 -7.42
N HIS A 143 7.72 7.95 -7.70
CA HIS A 143 6.61 7.48 -8.52
C HIS A 143 6.97 7.43 -9.99
N THR A 144 6.61 6.32 -10.63
CA THR A 144 6.72 6.18 -12.08
C THR A 144 5.77 7.13 -12.80
N LEU A 145 6.29 7.83 -13.81
CA LEU A 145 5.51 8.63 -14.74
C LEU A 145 5.19 7.80 -15.99
N PHE A 146 3.94 7.87 -16.44
CA PHE A 146 3.43 7.03 -17.52
C PHE A 146 2.97 7.87 -18.70
N THR A 147 3.22 7.38 -19.91
CA THR A 147 2.43 7.81 -21.07
C THR A 147 1.00 7.28 -20.93
N ARG A 148 0.04 7.84 -21.69
CA ARG A 148 -1.36 7.34 -21.67
C ARG A 148 -1.46 5.85 -21.99
N LYS A 149 -0.67 5.38 -22.96
CA LYS A 149 -0.63 3.96 -23.35
C LYS A 149 -0.01 3.10 -22.24
N ALA A 150 1.13 3.55 -21.68
CA ALA A 150 1.80 2.84 -20.59
C ALA A 150 0.89 2.75 -19.35
N LEU A 151 0.15 3.80 -19.01
CA LEU A 151 -0.77 3.78 -17.86
C LEU A 151 -1.93 2.78 -18.05
N ALA A 152 -2.44 2.64 -19.28
CA ALA A 152 -3.45 1.64 -19.58
C ALA A 152 -2.88 0.20 -19.42
N SER A 153 -1.65 -0.03 -19.87
CA SER A 153 -0.94 -1.30 -19.67
C SER A 153 -0.64 -1.57 -18.20
N HIS A 154 -0.25 -0.54 -17.43
CA HIS A 154 -0.05 -0.60 -15.98
C HIS A 154 -1.32 -1.06 -15.28
N TYR A 155 -2.46 -0.46 -15.59
CA TYR A 155 -3.75 -0.90 -15.04
C TYR A 155 -4.08 -2.35 -15.39
N ALA A 156 -3.83 -2.77 -16.62
CA ALA A 156 -4.11 -4.13 -17.08
C ALA A 156 -3.10 -5.18 -16.62
N GLY A 157 -1.98 -4.80 -16.02
CA GLY A 157 -0.91 -5.73 -15.67
C GLY A 157 -0.19 -6.32 -16.90
N SER A 158 -0.23 -5.62 -18.02
CA SER A 158 0.48 -5.98 -19.25
C SER A 158 1.77 -5.19 -19.44
N ASP A 159 2.19 -4.43 -18.42
CA ASP A 159 3.46 -3.72 -18.40
C ASP A 159 4.62 -4.70 -18.13
N GLY A 160 5.28 -5.14 -19.21
CA GLY A 160 6.31 -6.17 -19.16
C GLY A 160 7.49 -5.87 -18.23
N GLN A 161 7.79 -4.61 -17.91
CA GLN A 161 8.92 -4.28 -17.03
C GLN A 161 8.61 -4.46 -15.54
N GLU A 162 7.45 -4.01 -15.06
CA GLU A 162 7.06 -4.22 -13.65
C GLU A 162 6.59 -5.65 -13.40
N VAL A 163 5.86 -6.25 -14.35
CA VAL A 163 5.36 -7.64 -14.23
C VAL A 163 6.51 -8.63 -14.03
N ALA A 164 7.60 -8.49 -14.79
CA ALA A 164 8.74 -9.41 -14.74
C ALA A 164 9.55 -9.32 -13.44
N ARG A 165 9.52 -8.18 -12.74
CA ARG A 165 10.36 -7.93 -11.56
C ARG A 165 9.64 -8.15 -10.23
N SER A 166 8.34 -7.86 -10.16
CA SER A 166 7.60 -7.86 -8.89
C SER A 166 6.39 -8.80 -8.87
N GLY A 167 6.09 -9.46 -9.99
CA GLY A 167 4.85 -10.22 -10.12
C GLY A 167 3.59 -9.35 -10.11
N PHE A 168 3.74 -8.04 -10.35
CA PHE A 168 2.63 -7.09 -10.43
C PHE A 168 1.69 -7.49 -11.57
N ARG A 169 0.42 -7.77 -11.25
CA ARG A 169 -0.62 -8.19 -12.21
C ARG A 169 -1.57 -7.05 -12.62
N GLY A 170 -1.17 -5.81 -12.38
CA GLY A 170 -2.05 -4.66 -12.57
C GLY A 170 -2.98 -4.41 -11.40
N HIS A 171 -3.83 -3.40 -11.54
CA HIS A 171 -4.81 -3.02 -10.53
C HIS A 171 -6.13 -3.76 -10.77
N PRO A 172 -6.53 -4.71 -9.91
CA PRO A 172 -7.68 -5.58 -10.16
C PRO A 172 -8.98 -4.78 -10.32
N LEU A 173 -9.83 -5.24 -11.23
CA LEU A 173 -11.09 -4.60 -11.60
C LEU A 173 -12.26 -5.38 -11.00
N CYS A 174 -13.18 -4.70 -10.32
CA CYS A 174 -14.45 -5.30 -9.97
C CYS A 174 -15.30 -5.51 -11.23
N ALA A 175 -15.71 -6.76 -11.48
CA ALA A 175 -16.48 -7.13 -12.66
C ALA A 175 -17.90 -6.54 -12.69
N PHE A 176 -18.43 -6.12 -11.53
CA PHE A 176 -19.78 -5.58 -11.41
C PHE A 176 -19.81 -4.06 -11.57
N CYS A 177 -18.95 -3.35 -10.82
CA CYS A 177 -18.97 -1.88 -10.78
C CYS A 177 -17.90 -1.22 -11.66
N GLY A 178 -16.96 -1.98 -12.23
CA GLY A 178 -15.87 -1.45 -13.06
C GLY A 178 -14.84 -0.60 -12.30
N GLN A 179 -14.85 -0.61 -10.97
CA GLN A 179 -13.85 0.09 -10.16
C GLN A 179 -12.55 -0.71 -10.06
N ARG A 180 -11.42 -0.01 -10.06
CA ARG A 180 -10.09 -0.62 -9.89
C ARG A 180 -9.55 -0.42 -8.48
N PHE A 181 -8.88 -1.45 -7.97
CA PHE A 181 -8.32 -1.50 -6.62
C PHE A 181 -6.80 -1.65 -6.65
N TYR A 182 -6.13 -1.34 -5.54
CA TYR A 182 -4.67 -1.40 -5.48
C TYR A 182 -4.15 -2.84 -5.66
N GLU A 183 -4.77 -3.78 -4.96
CA GLU A 183 -4.43 -5.21 -4.93
C GLU A 183 -5.69 -6.06 -4.70
N ASP A 184 -5.55 -7.38 -4.82
CA ASP A 184 -6.66 -8.33 -4.74
C ASP A 184 -7.38 -8.29 -3.38
N GLU A 185 -6.65 -8.03 -2.29
CA GLU A 185 -7.22 -7.89 -0.94
C GLU A 185 -8.19 -6.70 -0.85
N ALA A 186 -7.82 -5.56 -1.45
CA ALA A 186 -8.67 -4.38 -1.48
C ALA A 186 -9.94 -4.61 -2.34
N LEU A 187 -9.80 -5.36 -3.45
CA LEU A 187 -10.96 -5.77 -4.24
C LEU A 187 -11.86 -6.74 -3.44
N TYR A 188 -11.28 -7.70 -2.72
CA TYR A 188 -12.04 -8.64 -1.90
C TYR A 188 -12.89 -7.93 -0.83
N VAL A 189 -12.27 -7.00 -0.09
CA VAL A 189 -12.99 -6.17 0.90
C VAL A 189 -14.13 -5.40 0.25
N HIS A 190 -13.90 -4.81 -0.93
CA HIS A 190 -14.95 -4.15 -1.69
C HIS A 190 -16.09 -5.10 -2.05
N CYS A 191 -15.79 -6.27 -2.61
CA CYS A 191 -16.82 -7.24 -3.00
C CYS A 191 -17.63 -7.72 -1.81
N ARG A 192 -16.98 -8.00 -0.68
CA ARG A 192 -17.66 -8.38 0.56
C ARG A 192 -18.64 -7.31 1.05
N ASP A 193 -18.30 -6.04 0.90
CA ASP A 193 -19.09 -4.93 1.45
C ASP A 193 -20.15 -4.40 0.46
N ARG A 194 -20.01 -4.69 -0.84
CA ARG A 194 -20.85 -4.10 -1.92
C ARG A 194 -21.57 -5.11 -2.81
N HIS A 195 -21.23 -6.39 -2.71
CA HIS A 195 -21.79 -7.46 -3.52
C HIS A 195 -22.26 -8.61 -2.64
N GLU A 196 -23.16 -9.42 -3.18
CA GLU A 196 -23.80 -10.50 -2.46
C GLU A 196 -23.07 -11.82 -2.73
N GLN A 197 -23.09 -12.72 -1.75
CA GLN A 197 -22.50 -14.05 -1.90
C GLN A 197 -23.47 -15.12 -1.39
N CYS A 198 -23.52 -16.27 -2.07
CA CYS A 198 -24.34 -17.39 -1.63
C CYS A 198 -23.72 -18.04 -0.39
N HIS A 199 -24.41 -17.98 0.75
CA HIS A 199 -23.95 -18.57 2.01
C HIS A 199 -23.79 -20.10 1.97
N LEU A 200 -24.56 -20.79 1.11
CA LEU A 200 -24.44 -22.24 0.90
C LEU A 200 -23.17 -22.56 0.10
N CYS A 201 -22.95 -21.93 -1.06
CA CYS A 201 -21.70 -22.11 -1.82
C CYS A 201 -20.47 -21.71 -1.01
N VAL A 202 -20.56 -20.65 -0.19
CA VAL A 202 -19.47 -20.25 0.72
C VAL A 202 -19.13 -21.35 1.71
N ARG A 203 -20.14 -22.07 2.23
CA ARG A 203 -19.93 -23.21 3.14
C ARG A 203 -19.28 -24.40 2.43
N GLU A 204 -19.60 -24.63 1.16
CA GLU A 204 -19.10 -25.76 0.38
C GLU A 204 -17.67 -25.56 -0.13
N VAL A 205 -17.38 -24.43 -0.78
CA VAL A 205 -16.09 -24.19 -1.45
C VAL A 205 -15.23 -23.12 -0.77
N GLY A 206 -15.78 -22.41 0.22
CA GLY A 206 -15.12 -21.30 0.92
C GLY A 206 -15.38 -19.92 0.30
N ALA A 207 -15.33 -18.87 1.13
CA ALA A 207 -15.64 -17.49 0.74
C ALA A 207 -14.78 -16.96 -0.42
N ASN A 208 -13.52 -17.37 -0.52
CA ASN A 208 -12.63 -16.91 -1.59
C ASN A 208 -12.91 -17.59 -2.95
N LYS A 209 -13.62 -18.73 -2.95
CA LYS A 209 -13.92 -19.50 -4.18
C LYS A 209 -15.37 -19.38 -4.62
N ALA A 210 -16.27 -19.08 -3.69
CA ALA A 210 -17.69 -18.92 -4.01
C ALA A 210 -17.91 -17.68 -4.90
N PRO A 211 -18.78 -17.77 -5.91
CA PRO A 211 -19.05 -16.66 -6.82
C PRO A 211 -19.74 -15.49 -6.11
N TRP A 212 -19.40 -14.29 -6.55
CA TRP A 212 -20.08 -13.05 -6.14
C TRP A 212 -21.24 -12.75 -7.09
N TYR A 213 -22.23 -12.03 -6.58
CA TYR A 213 -23.41 -11.58 -7.31
C TYR A 213 -23.59 -10.08 -7.12
N GLU A 214 -23.96 -9.37 -8.19
CA GLU A 214 -24.06 -7.90 -8.16
C GLU A 214 -25.05 -7.41 -7.09
N SER A 215 -26.18 -8.11 -6.95
CA SER A 215 -27.25 -7.74 -6.04
C SER A 215 -28.08 -8.94 -5.61
N TYR A 216 -28.96 -8.74 -4.62
CA TYR A 216 -29.87 -9.77 -4.15
C TYR A 216 -30.76 -10.35 -5.25
N SER A 217 -31.18 -9.56 -6.24
CA SER A 217 -32.03 -10.07 -7.33
C SER A 217 -31.30 -11.11 -8.17
N THR A 218 -30.03 -10.87 -8.49
CA THR A 218 -29.18 -11.85 -9.21
C THR A 218 -28.87 -13.07 -8.35
N LEU A 219 -28.68 -12.89 -7.03
CA LEU A 219 -28.45 -13.98 -6.10
C LEU A 219 -29.72 -14.85 -5.92
N SER A 220 -30.90 -14.25 -5.91
CA SER A 220 -32.17 -14.96 -5.82
C SER A 220 -32.39 -15.90 -7.00
N GLN A 221 -32.02 -15.47 -8.21
CA GLN A 221 -32.07 -16.34 -9.39
C GLN A 221 -31.12 -17.55 -9.26
N HIS A 222 -29.96 -17.37 -8.64
CA HIS A 222 -29.06 -18.48 -8.31
C HIS A 222 -29.67 -19.41 -7.27
N PHE A 223 -30.31 -18.88 -6.22
CA PHE A 223 -31.02 -19.70 -5.24
C PHE A 223 -32.10 -20.57 -5.88
N GLU A 224 -32.86 -20.05 -6.85
CA GLU A 224 -33.89 -20.81 -7.57
C GLU A 224 -33.33 -21.87 -8.52
N ARG A 225 -32.13 -21.65 -9.07
CA ARG A 225 -31.52 -22.55 -10.06
C ARG A 225 -30.71 -23.68 -9.43
N ASP A 226 -29.91 -23.34 -8.42
CA ASP A 226 -28.85 -24.21 -7.90
C ASP A 226 -29.12 -24.68 -6.45
N HIS A 227 -30.17 -24.16 -5.81
CA HIS A 227 -30.54 -24.49 -4.42
C HIS A 227 -32.06 -24.67 -4.25
N TYR A 228 -32.49 -24.98 -3.02
CA TYR A 228 -33.89 -25.25 -2.69
C TYR A 228 -34.48 -24.09 -1.88
N VAL A 229 -35.45 -23.37 -2.45
CA VAL A 229 -36.06 -22.17 -1.83
C VAL A 229 -37.45 -22.49 -1.27
N CYS A 230 -37.70 -22.08 -0.02
CA CYS A 230 -39.05 -22.17 0.56
C CYS A 230 -39.97 -21.09 -0.04
N ARG A 231 -41.15 -21.49 -0.53
CA ARG A 231 -42.11 -20.59 -1.18
C ARG A 231 -43.17 -20.00 -0.23
N ASP A 232 -43.05 -20.28 1.06
CA ASP A 232 -43.96 -19.71 2.05
C ASP A 232 -43.76 -18.17 2.14
N PRO A 233 -44.82 -17.35 2.12
CA PRO A 233 -44.72 -15.89 2.14
C PRO A 233 -43.84 -15.35 3.27
N GLY A 234 -43.91 -15.96 4.47
CA GLY A 234 -43.10 -15.52 5.60
C GLY A 234 -41.59 -15.79 5.43
N CYS A 235 -41.23 -16.83 4.68
CA CYS A 235 -39.84 -17.16 4.37
C CYS A 235 -39.29 -16.30 3.22
N LEU A 236 -40.13 -16.01 2.23
CA LEU A 236 -39.78 -15.12 1.12
C LEU A 236 -39.53 -13.69 1.60
N GLU A 237 -40.32 -13.18 2.55
CA GLU A 237 -40.12 -11.85 3.15
C GLU A 237 -38.80 -11.74 3.92
N ARG A 238 -38.42 -12.80 4.65
CA ARG A 238 -37.17 -12.84 5.41
C ARG A 238 -35.93 -12.85 4.52
N LYS A 239 -36.08 -13.25 3.25
CA LYS A 239 -35.01 -13.47 2.28
C LYS A 239 -34.00 -14.53 2.78
N PHE A 240 -33.22 -15.12 1.87
CA PHE A 240 -32.15 -16.09 2.21
C PHE A 240 -32.58 -17.38 2.95
N VAL A 241 -33.88 -17.68 3.06
CA VAL A 241 -34.35 -19.01 3.53
C VAL A 241 -34.22 -20.01 2.38
N VAL A 242 -33.01 -20.56 2.26
CA VAL A 242 -32.58 -21.42 1.15
C VAL A 242 -31.78 -22.60 1.71
N PHE A 243 -31.94 -23.77 1.09
CA PHE A 243 -31.40 -25.03 1.57
C PHE A 243 -30.50 -25.70 0.54
N SER A 244 -29.50 -26.44 1.03
CA SER A 244 -28.57 -27.21 0.22
C SER A 244 -29.18 -28.47 -0.39
N SER A 245 -30.25 -29.00 0.20
CA SER A 245 -30.92 -30.22 -0.27
C SER A 245 -32.44 -30.16 -0.12
N ASP A 246 -33.13 -30.99 -0.91
CA ASP A 246 -34.58 -31.18 -0.84
C ASP A 246 -35.05 -31.72 0.52
N ILE A 247 -34.22 -32.56 1.16
CA ILE A 247 -34.48 -33.13 2.48
C ILE A 247 -34.52 -32.02 3.54
N ASP A 248 -33.56 -31.08 3.50
CA ASP A 248 -33.51 -29.96 4.44
C ASP A 248 -34.71 -29.02 4.25
N LEU A 249 -35.12 -28.78 2.99
CA LEU A 249 -36.33 -28.00 2.69
C LEU A 249 -37.58 -28.69 3.22
N THR A 250 -37.71 -30.01 3.00
CA THR A 250 -38.85 -30.79 3.49
C THR A 250 -38.92 -30.75 5.01
N ALA A 251 -37.78 -30.93 5.71
CA ALA A 251 -37.72 -30.86 7.16
C ALA A 251 -38.08 -29.48 7.73
N HIS A 252 -37.82 -28.40 6.98
CA HIS A 252 -38.23 -27.05 7.35
C HIS A 252 -39.75 -26.80 7.20
N GLN A 253 -40.43 -27.55 6.33
CA GLN A 253 -41.86 -27.38 6.02
C GLN A 253 -42.79 -28.19 6.96
N VAL A 254 -42.22 -28.98 7.88
CA VAL A 254 -42.96 -29.81 8.86
C VAL A 254 -43.26 -29.04 10.14
#